data_AF-A0A8X7BNB1-F1
#
_entry.id   AF-A0A8X7BNB1-F1
#
_cell.length_a   1.000
_cell.length_b   1.000
_cell.length_c   1.000
_cell.angle_alpha   90.00
_cell.angle_beta   90.00
_cell.angle_gamma   90.00
#
_symmetry.space_group_name_H-M   'P 1'
#
loop_
_entity.id
_entity.type
_entity.pdbx_description
1 polymer ?
#
loop_
_entity_poly.entity_id
_entity_poly.type
_entity_poly.pdbx_seq_one_letter_code
_entity_poly.pdbx_strand_id
1 'polypeptide(L)'
;MKLEIGIAADFLAGMIRNKCPNPNKAENFRNNLVDLLTGHIEQHWFPGTPTRGSAYRCIRIHHSRMDPILLKAGHACGFNERIIQESLPKDLTLWIDPCNVSYRFGENGSVAVLYETRNEDVGRAAAYNNTPKRSFSMKIRKIHSHRNHIPDDSSSDDSGCVSPMSISPSSPKLCRVNSCKDSLQDTSFNMDHHNGFGISTYVAS
;
A
#
# COMPACT_ATOMS: atom_id res chain seq x y z
N MET A 1 -0.95 11.97 -10.04
CA MET A 1 -1.64 12.23 -8.75
C MET A 1 -3.03 11.60 -8.69
N LYS A 2 -4.00 12.06 -9.50
CA LYS A 2 -5.40 11.60 -9.39
C LYS A 2 -5.57 10.09 -9.57
N LEU A 3 -4.83 9.49 -10.51
CA LEU A 3 -4.86 8.05 -10.76
C LEU A 3 -4.35 7.26 -9.55
N GLU A 4 -3.20 7.66 -9.00
CA GLU A 4 -2.55 7.03 -7.86
C GLU A 4 -3.42 7.12 -6.60
N ILE A 5 -4.01 8.29 -6.33
CA ILE A 5 -4.99 8.48 -5.26
C ILE A 5 -6.20 7.56 -5.48
N GLY A 6 -6.74 7.50 -6.70
CA GLY A 6 -7.88 6.66 -7.04
C GLY A 6 -7.61 5.18 -6.76
N ILE A 7 -6.44 4.67 -7.18
CA ILE A 7 -6.01 3.29 -6.95
C ILE A 7 -5.87 3.00 -5.45
N ALA A 8 -5.26 3.91 -4.69
CA ALA A 8 -5.13 3.78 -3.24
C ALA A 8 -6.51 3.76 -2.54
N ALA A 9 -7.42 4.65 -2.94
CA ALA A 9 -8.77 4.72 -2.38
C ALA A 9 -9.60 3.48 -2.73
N ASP A 10 -9.48 2.96 -3.95
CA ASP A 10 -10.15 1.74 -4.39
C ASP A 10 -9.68 0.50 -3.61
N PHE A 11 -8.38 0.42 -3.33
CA PHE A 11 -7.77 -0.63 -2.51
C PHE A 11 -8.32 -0.62 -1.07
N LEU A 12 -8.32 0.54 -0.42
CA LEU A 12 -8.81 0.69 0.96
C LEU A 12 -10.33 0.50 1.06
N ALA A 13 -11.09 1.07 0.13
CA ALA A 13 -12.54 0.85 0.07
C ALA A 13 -12.87 -0.63 -0.19
N GLY A 14 -12.00 -1.36 -0.90
CA GLY A 14 -12.10 -2.81 -1.06
C GLY A 14 -12.09 -3.57 0.24
N MET A 15 -11.23 -3.16 1.18
CA MET A 15 -11.18 -3.77 2.52
C MET A 15 -12.43 -3.44 3.34
N ILE A 16 -12.90 -2.19 3.28
CA ILE A 16 -14.15 -1.76 3.94
C ILE A 16 -15.36 -2.55 3.41
N ARG A 17 -15.47 -2.75 2.09
CA ARG A 17 -16.54 -3.56 1.48
C ARG A 17 -16.59 -5.00 2.00
N ASN A 18 -15.45 -5.59 2.32
CA ASN A 18 -15.41 -6.97 2.82
C ASN A 18 -16.04 -7.12 4.22
N LYS A 19 -16.17 -6.03 4.98
CA LYS A 19 -16.80 -6.03 6.31
C LYS A 19 -18.12 -5.24 6.37
N CYS A 20 -18.31 -4.28 5.47
CA CYS A 20 -19.55 -3.53 5.33
C CYS A 20 -20.30 -3.96 4.05
N PRO A 21 -21.39 -4.73 4.17
CA PRO A 21 -22.13 -5.21 3.00
C PRO A 21 -22.93 -4.11 2.28
N ASN A 22 -23.00 -2.88 2.81
CA ASN A 22 -23.67 -1.77 2.14
C ASN A 22 -22.74 -1.15 1.07
N PRO A 23 -23.01 -1.35 -0.23
CA PRO A 23 -22.12 -0.90 -1.29
C PRO A 23 -22.04 0.64 -1.38
N ASN A 24 -23.14 1.33 -1.07
CA ASN A 24 -23.20 2.80 -1.13
C ASN A 24 -22.30 3.44 -0.07
N LYS A 25 -22.26 2.87 1.15
CA LYS A 25 -21.36 3.40 2.20
C LYS A 25 -19.89 3.26 1.84
N ALA A 26 -19.50 2.15 1.23
CA ALA A 26 -18.11 1.95 0.84
C ALA A 26 -17.69 2.82 -0.37
N GLU A 27 -18.60 3.06 -1.33
CA GLU A 27 -18.35 4.00 -2.43
C GLU A 27 -18.29 5.44 -1.92
N ASN A 28 -19.15 5.83 -0.97
CA ASN A 28 -19.08 7.13 -0.32
C ASN A 28 -17.74 7.30 0.43
N PHE A 29 -17.27 6.25 1.12
CA PHE A 29 -15.96 6.26 1.79
C PHE A 29 -14.83 6.49 0.79
N ARG A 30 -14.85 5.75 -0.33
CA ARG A 30 -13.90 5.92 -1.42
C ARG A 30 -13.86 7.38 -1.90
N ASN A 31 -15.02 7.96 -2.21
CA ASN A 31 -15.10 9.32 -2.74
C ASN A 31 -14.60 10.37 -1.74
N ASN A 32 -15.04 10.28 -0.47
CA ASN A 32 -14.53 11.16 0.59
C ASN A 32 -13.01 11.01 0.78
N LEU A 33 -12.48 9.79 0.68
CA LEU A 33 -11.05 9.55 0.80
C LEU A 33 -10.26 10.17 -0.35
N VAL A 34 -10.77 10.09 -1.59
CA VAL A 34 -10.15 10.75 -2.75
C VAL A 34 -10.07 12.26 -2.54
N ASP A 35 -11.16 12.89 -2.09
CA ASP A 35 -11.20 14.35 -1.87
C ASP A 35 -10.23 14.78 -0.76
N LEU A 36 -10.24 14.06 0.36
CA LEU A 36 -9.34 14.34 1.49
C LEU A 36 -7.87 14.16 1.12
N LEU A 37 -7.52 13.07 0.43
CA LEU A 37 -6.15 12.83 0.00
C LEU A 37 -5.71 13.86 -1.02
N THR A 38 -6.58 14.24 -1.96
CA THR A 38 -6.26 15.27 -2.96
C THR A 38 -5.86 16.57 -2.27
N GLY A 39 -6.67 17.07 -1.33
CA GLY A 39 -6.33 18.29 -0.58
C GLY A 39 -5.12 18.13 0.34
N HIS A 40 -4.90 16.95 0.92
CA HIS A 40 -3.76 16.69 1.80
C HIS A 40 -2.44 16.69 1.04
N ILE A 41 -2.36 15.99 -0.10
CA ILE A 41 -1.09 15.70 -0.76
C ILE A 41 -0.70 16.68 -1.87
N GLU A 42 -1.59 17.57 -2.30
CA GLU A 42 -1.40 18.46 -3.45
C GLU A 42 -0.08 19.25 -3.38
N GLN A 43 0.19 19.92 -2.26
CA GLN A 43 1.41 20.72 -2.05
C GLN A 43 2.67 19.89 -1.79
N HIS A 44 2.50 18.57 -1.66
CA HIS A 44 3.58 17.62 -1.43
C HIS A 44 3.73 16.65 -2.60
N TRP A 45 3.25 16.99 -3.80
CA TRP A 45 3.35 16.13 -4.98
C TRP A 45 4.50 16.57 -5.90
N PHE A 46 5.57 15.76 -5.99
CA PHE A 46 6.79 16.11 -6.73
C PHE A 46 7.11 15.07 -7.83
N PRO A 47 6.51 15.16 -9.05
CA PRO A 47 6.74 14.18 -10.12
C PRO A 47 8.20 14.01 -10.54
N GLY A 48 8.99 15.09 -10.52
CA GLY A 48 10.43 15.02 -10.85
C GLY A 48 11.29 14.36 -9.77
N THR A 49 10.79 14.25 -8.53
CA THR A 49 11.45 13.57 -7.41
C THR A 49 10.43 12.76 -6.60
N PRO A 50 9.94 11.61 -7.14
CA PRO A 50 8.77 10.92 -6.58
C PRO A 50 8.86 10.57 -5.09
N THR A 51 10.07 10.24 -4.60
CA THR A 51 10.30 9.88 -3.20
C THR A 51 10.26 11.09 -2.25
N ARG A 52 10.43 12.31 -2.75
CA ARG A 52 10.32 13.53 -1.94
C ARG A 52 8.89 13.62 -1.39
N GLY A 53 8.75 13.74 -0.07
CA GLY A 53 7.46 13.80 0.59
C GLY A 53 6.70 12.47 0.67
N SER A 54 7.30 11.34 0.29
CA SER A 54 6.63 10.02 0.33
C SER A 54 6.12 9.66 1.74
N ALA A 55 6.89 9.95 2.78
CA ALA A 55 6.47 9.73 4.17
C ALA A 55 5.28 10.62 4.59
N TYR A 56 5.15 11.83 4.04
CA TYR A 56 4.02 12.72 4.31
C TYR A 56 2.74 12.20 3.66
N ARG A 57 2.83 11.70 2.42
CA ARG A 57 1.67 11.16 1.68
C ARG A 57 1.28 9.74 2.09
N CYS A 58 2.12 9.08 2.89
CA CYS A 58 1.92 7.72 3.34
C CYS A 58 0.69 7.62 4.25
N ILE A 59 -0.18 6.66 3.98
CA ILE A 59 -1.24 6.25 4.92
C ILE A 59 -0.68 5.14 5.81
N ARG A 60 -0.73 5.34 7.13
CA ARG A 60 -0.18 4.36 8.08
C ARG A 60 -1.19 3.98 9.16
N ILE A 61 -1.34 2.67 9.34
CA ILE A 61 -2.02 2.06 10.48
C ILE A 61 -0.96 1.28 11.26
N HIS A 62 -0.92 1.47 12.57
CA HIS A 62 0.03 0.75 13.43
C HIS A 62 -0.62 0.30 14.74
N HIS A 63 -0.65 -1.02 14.97
CA HIS A 63 -1.39 -1.73 16.02
C HIS A 63 -2.91 -1.44 16.07
N SER A 64 -3.29 -0.21 16.41
CA SER A 64 -4.67 0.30 16.42
C SER A 64 -4.73 1.83 16.26
N ARG A 65 -3.57 2.48 16.05
CA ARG A 65 -3.52 3.90 15.70
C ARG A 65 -3.85 4.03 14.22
N MET A 66 -5.04 4.54 13.96
CA MET A 66 -5.54 4.80 12.61
C MET A 66 -4.95 6.08 12.04
N ASP A 67 -4.75 6.10 10.73
CA ASP A 67 -4.48 7.32 10.01
C ASP A 67 -5.67 8.29 10.14
N PRO A 68 -5.48 9.57 10.53
CA PRO A 68 -6.57 10.52 10.70
C PRO A 68 -7.42 10.73 9.45
N ILE A 69 -6.84 10.60 8.24
CA ILE A 69 -7.59 10.75 6.98
C ILE A 69 -8.57 9.59 6.82
N LEU A 70 -8.19 8.37 7.21
CA LEU A 70 -9.09 7.20 7.16
C LEU A 70 -10.26 7.35 8.13
N LEU A 71 -10.01 7.82 9.35
CA LEU A 71 -11.07 8.10 10.32
C LEU A 71 -12.01 9.19 9.80
N LYS A 72 -11.46 10.29 9.28
CA LYS A 72 -12.26 11.41 8.74
C LYS A 72 -13.14 10.96 7.58
N ALA A 73 -12.60 10.20 6.63
CA ALA A 73 -13.36 9.64 5.51
C ALA A 73 -14.47 8.69 5.98
N GLY A 74 -14.17 7.84 6.97
CA GLY A 74 -15.13 6.89 7.53
C GLY A 74 -16.26 7.58 8.29
N HIS A 75 -15.94 8.55 9.15
CA HIS A 75 -16.92 9.31 9.93
C HIS A 75 -17.87 10.10 9.02
N ALA A 76 -17.37 10.69 7.93
CA ALA A 76 -18.20 11.37 6.93
C ALA A 76 -19.26 10.44 6.29
N CYS A 77 -19.03 9.13 6.30
CA CYS A 77 -19.94 8.12 5.77
C CYS A 77 -20.81 7.43 6.85
N GLY A 78 -20.74 7.92 8.09
CA GLY A 78 -21.45 7.33 9.23
C GLY A 78 -20.93 5.96 9.62
N PHE A 79 -19.63 5.70 9.45
CA PHE A 79 -18.96 4.58 10.11
C PHE A 79 -18.55 4.97 11.52
N ASN A 80 -18.74 4.06 12.48
CA ASN A 80 -18.07 4.20 13.76
C ASN A 80 -16.59 3.80 13.61
N GLU A 81 -15.73 4.32 14.48
CA GLU A 81 -14.30 4.04 14.45
C GLU A 81 -14.00 2.53 14.50
N ARG A 82 -14.74 1.79 15.33
CA ARG A 82 -14.59 0.34 15.49
C ARG A 82 -14.74 -0.42 14.17
N ILE A 83 -15.75 -0.11 13.36
CA ILE A 83 -15.96 -0.75 12.04
C ILE A 83 -14.78 -0.42 11.12
N ILE A 84 -14.28 0.82 11.14
CA ILE A 84 -13.12 1.20 10.31
C ILE A 84 -11.89 0.37 10.72
N GLN A 85 -11.61 0.28 12.03
CA GLN A 85 -10.50 -0.51 12.59
C GLN A 85 -10.65 -2.01 12.29
N GLU A 86 -11.84 -2.58 12.44
CA GLU A 86 -12.11 -4.01 12.17
C GLU A 86 -12.09 -4.35 10.66
N SER A 87 -12.22 -3.33 9.80
CA SER A 87 -12.20 -3.49 8.35
C SER A 87 -10.81 -3.44 7.74
N LEU A 88 -9.84 -2.83 8.43
CA LEU A 88 -8.51 -2.59 7.92
C LEU A 88 -7.47 -3.42 8.68
N PRO A 89 -6.32 -3.75 8.06
CA PRO A 89 -5.23 -4.43 8.76
C PRO A 89 -4.70 -3.58 9.92
N LYS A 90 -4.34 -4.24 11.02
CA LYS A 90 -3.75 -3.60 12.21
C LYS A 90 -2.43 -2.89 11.92
N ASP A 91 -1.67 -3.41 10.97
CA ASP A 91 -0.41 -2.85 10.52
C ASP A 91 -0.41 -2.77 9.00
N LEU A 92 -0.57 -1.55 8.50
CA LEU A 92 -0.57 -1.20 7.09
C LEU A 92 0.31 0.02 6.89
N THR A 93 1.17 -0.03 5.89
CA THR A 93 1.85 1.14 5.33
C THR A 93 1.53 1.19 3.85
N LEU A 94 0.95 2.29 3.37
CA LEU A 94 0.57 2.50 1.98
C LEU A 94 1.19 3.80 1.48
N TRP A 95 2.07 3.70 0.49
CA TRP A 95 2.70 4.84 -0.17
C TRP A 95 1.94 5.22 -1.44
N ILE A 96 1.71 6.52 -1.58
CA ILE A 96 1.03 7.12 -2.74
C ILE A 96 2.00 8.11 -3.34
N ASP A 97 2.82 7.63 -4.26
CA ASP A 97 3.92 8.38 -4.86
C ASP A 97 3.66 8.61 -6.36
N PRO A 98 4.25 9.64 -6.98
CA PRO A 98 4.19 9.81 -8.42
C PRO A 98 4.61 8.53 -9.13
N CYS A 99 3.72 8.03 -10.00
CA CYS A 99 3.94 6.83 -10.79
C CYS A 99 4.07 5.51 -9.99
N ASN A 100 3.82 5.51 -8.67
CA ASN A 100 3.91 4.31 -7.84
C ASN A 100 2.88 4.33 -6.69
N VAL A 101 2.11 3.25 -6.55
CA VAL A 101 1.32 2.98 -5.35
C VAL A 101 1.74 1.61 -4.85
N SER A 102 2.25 1.55 -3.63
CA SER A 102 2.77 0.33 -3.02
C SER A 102 2.37 0.25 -1.56
N TYR A 103 2.33 -0.96 -1.01
CA TYR A 103 1.91 -1.18 0.36
C TYR A 103 2.69 -2.30 1.03
N ARG A 104 2.62 -2.36 2.35
CA ARG A 104 3.14 -3.42 3.19
C ARG A 104 2.13 -3.71 4.31
N PHE A 105 1.89 -5.00 4.56
CA PHE A 105 1.16 -5.46 5.75
C PHE A 105 2.15 -5.94 6.82
N GLY A 106 1.98 -5.51 8.06
CA GLY A 106 2.90 -5.82 9.15
C GLY A 106 4.21 -5.02 9.10
N GLU A 107 4.92 -4.93 10.22
CA GLU A 107 6.21 -4.25 10.30
C GLU A 107 7.30 -4.97 9.48
N ASN A 108 7.27 -6.30 9.48
CA ASN A 108 8.24 -7.16 8.81
C ASN A 108 7.72 -7.71 7.46
N GLY A 109 6.63 -7.16 6.94
CA GLY A 109 6.05 -7.62 5.68
C GLY A 109 6.87 -7.23 4.45
N SER A 110 6.67 -7.98 3.37
CA SER A 110 7.16 -7.58 2.05
C SER A 110 6.37 -6.40 1.50
N VAL A 111 7.03 -5.53 0.74
CA VAL A 111 6.36 -4.48 -0.03
C VAL A 111 5.79 -5.08 -1.31
N ALA A 112 4.53 -4.77 -1.59
CA ALA A 112 3.84 -5.15 -2.82
C ALA A 112 3.37 -3.89 -3.58
N VAL A 113 3.32 -3.99 -4.90
CA VAL A 113 2.96 -2.87 -5.80
C VAL A 113 1.51 -3.03 -6.25
N LEU A 114 0.70 -1.99 -6.06
CA LEU A 114 -0.66 -1.88 -6.63
C LEU A 114 -0.62 -1.21 -8.00
N TYR A 115 0.28 -0.26 -8.17
CA TYR A 115 0.46 0.49 -9.41
C TYR A 115 1.91 0.91 -9.57
N GLU A 116 2.42 0.77 -10.79
CA GLU A 116 3.70 1.33 -11.19
C GLU A 116 3.64 1.69 -12.66
N THR A 117 4.17 2.86 -13.01
CA THR A 117 4.40 3.26 -14.40
C THR A 117 5.77 3.91 -14.52
N ARG A 118 6.33 3.91 -15.73
CA ARG A 118 7.56 4.63 -15.99
C ARG A 118 7.22 6.12 -16.13
N ASN A 119 8.04 7.00 -15.56
CA ASN A 119 7.85 8.45 -15.66
C ASN A 119 7.70 8.95 -17.11
N GLU A 120 8.30 8.24 -18.07
CA GLU A 120 8.24 8.52 -19.50
C GLU A 120 6.86 8.22 -20.13
N ASP A 121 6.04 7.37 -19.51
CA ASP A 121 4.75 6.91 -20.04
C ASP A 121 3.53 7.69 -19.49
N VAL A 122 3.75 8.67 -18.60
CA VAL A 122 2.69 9.45 -17.92
C VAL A 122 1.79 10.20 -18.92
N GLY A 123 2.31 10.57 -20.09
CA GLY A 123 1.53 11.18 -21.18
C GLY A 123 0.48 10.25 -21.82
N ARG A 124 0.60 8.91 -21.67
CA ARG A 124 -0.31 7.92 -22.25
C ARG A 124 -1.36 7.38 -21.27
N ALA A 125 -1.11 7.46 -19.96
CA ALA A 125 -1.98 6.89 -18.93
C ALA A 125 -3.32 7.63 -18.72
N ALA A 126 -3.46 8.88 -19.19
CA ALA A 126 -4.70 9.65 -19.10
C ALA A 126 -5.89 9.06 -19.90
N ALA A 127 -5.63 8.08 -20.77
CA ALA A 127 -6.65 7.40 -21.58
C ALA A 127 -7.33 6.19 -20.89
N TYR A 128 -6.91 5.80 -19.67
CA TYR A 128 -7.42 4.59 -19.00
C TYR A 128 -8.81 4.74 -18.34
N ASN A 129 -9.49 5.87 -18.53
CA ASN A 129 -10.79 6.17 -17.90
C ASN A 129 -11.99 5.40 -18.51
N ASN A 130 -11.79 4.48 -19.46
CA ASN A 130 -12.88 3.82 -20.21
C ASN A 130 -12.91 2.27 -20.15
N THR A 131 -12.14 1.61 -19.28
CA THR A 131 -12.18 0.14 -19.16
C THR A 131 -12.95 -0.35 -17.92
N PRO A 132 -13.74 -1.43 -17.99
CA PRO A 132 -14.55 -1.91 -16.87
C PRO A 132 -13.69 -2.29 -15.67
N LYS A 133 -14.12 -1.88 -14.47
CA LYS A 133 -13.52 -2.22 -13.17
C LYS A 133 -13.37 -3.74 -13.05
N ARG A 134 -12.16 -4.30 -13.28
CA ARG A 134 -11.89 -5.72 -13.00
C ARG A 134 -11.94 -5.92 -11.50
N SER A 135 -12.84 -6.80 -11.05
CA SER A 135 -12.87 -7.30 -9.67
C SER A 135 -11.49 -7.86 -9.33
N PHE A 136 -10.82 -7.26 -8.35
CA PHE A 136 -9.57 -7.77 -7.80
C PHE A 136 -9.86 -9.07 -7.04
N SER A 137 -9.74 -10.20 -7.73
CA SER A 137 -9.70 -11.50 -7.07
C SER A 137 -8.35 -11.64 -6.36
N MET A 138 -8.34 -11.46 -5.03
CA MET A 138 -7.20 -11.82 -4.20
C MET A 138 -7.01 -13.34 -4.25
N LYS A 139 -6.06 -13.82 -5.08
CA LYS A 139 -5.57 -15.19 -4.98
C LYS A 139 -4.60 -15.29 -3.81
N ILE A 140 -5.11 -15.65 -2.64
CA ILE A 140 -4.29 -16.09 -1.51
C ILE A 140 -3.60 -17.39 -1.93
N ARG A 141 -2.28 -17.37 -2.13
CA ARG A 141 -1.52 -18.60 -2.32
C ARG A 141 -1.36 -19.26 -0.94
N LYS A 142 -2.08 -20.37 -0.74
CA LYS A 142 -1.90 -21.27 0.40
C LYS A 142 -0.51 -21.87 0.31
N ILE A 143 0.39 -21.49 1.20
CA ILE A 143 1.71 -22.11 1.33
C ILE A 143 1.47 -23.52 1.87
N HIS A 144 1.66 -24.53 1.03
CA HIS A 144 1.67 -25.92 1.48
C HIS A 144 3.05 -26.17 2.08
N SER A 145 3.09 -26.59 3.35
CA SER A 145 4.31 -27.03 4.01
C SER A 145 4.89 -28.22 3.24
N HIS A 146 6.08 -28.07 2.66
CA HIS A 146 6.81 -29.18 2.08
C HIS A 146 7.26 -30.12 3.21
N ARG A 147 6.62 -31.30 3.27
CA ARG A 147 7.06 -32.44 4.07
C ARG A 147 8.17 -33.12 3.26
N ASN A 148 9.38 -33.19 3.82
CA ASN A 148 10.48 -33.95 3.23
C ASN A 148 10.12 -35.43 3.22
N HIS A 149 10.03 -36.03 2.03
CA HIS A 149 9.94 -37.47 1.86
C HIS A 149 11.01 -37.92 0.87
N ILE A 150 11.93 -38.74 1.36
CA ILE A 150 12.93 -39.48 0.59
C ILE A 150 12.19 -40.58 -0.19
N PRO A 151 12.59 -40.88 -1.44
CA PRO A 151 12.34 -42.20 -2.01
C PRO A 151 13.63 -42.95 -2.34
N ASP A 152 13.67 -44.20 -1.89
CA ASP A 152 14.59 -45.25 -2.29
C ASP A 152 14.21 -45.88 -3.64
N ASP A 153 15.21 -46.59 -4.16
CA ASP A 153 15.47 -47.28 -5.43
C ASP A 153 14.44 -48.33 -5.92
N SER A 154 14.40 -48.56 -7.25
CA SER A 154 14.44 -49.87 -7.98
C SER A 154 13.69 -49.88 -9.33
N SER A 155 14.45 -50.10 -10.43
CA SER A 155 14.21 -50.84 -11.73
C SER A 155 12.81 -50.91 -12.38
N SER A 156 12.58 -50.86 -13.70
CA SER A 156 13.33 -51.43 -14.84
C SER A 156 12.86 -50.88 -16.22
N ASP A 157 13.79 -50.85 -17.17
CA ASP A 157 13.77 -51.04 -18.64
C ASP A 157 12.61 -50.54 -19.55
N ASP A 158 12.92 -49.64 -20.50
CA ASP A 158 12.79 -49.91 -21.95
C ASP A 158 13.60 -48.89 -22.79
N SER A 159 14.12 -49.35 -23.94
CA SER A 159 15.18 -48.76 -24.76
C SER A 159 14.65 -48.03 -26.01
N GLY A 160 15.35 -46.98 -26.46
CA GLY A 160 15.35 -46.61 -27.88
C GLY A 160 15.59 -45.14 -28.25
N CYS A 161 16.88 -44.78 -28.42
CA CYS A 161 17.54 -43.85 -29.38
C CYS A 161 16.80 -42.57 -29.88
N VAL A 162 17.39 -41.37 -30.01
CA VAL A 162 18.67 -40.96 -30.64
C VAL A 162 19.05 -39.52 -30.18
N SER A 163 20.35 -39.23 -30.06
CA SER A 163 21.00 -37.90 -29.97
C SER A 163 21.96 -37.76 -31.17
N PRO A 164 22.52 -36.58 -31.58
CA PRO A 164 23.11 -35.48 -30.76
C PRO A 164 22.79 -34.07 -31.36
N MET A 165 23.29 -32.88 -30.94
CA MET A 165 24.43 -32.43 -30.16
C MET A 165 24.21 -30.97 -29.67
N SER A 166 24.99 -30.58 -28.68
CA SER A 166 25.07 -29.38 -27.83
C SER A 166 25.15 -27.99 -28.49
N ILE A 167 24.78 -26.92 -27.75
CA ILE A 167 25.60 -25.74 -27.38
C ILE A 167 24.79 -24.82 -26.41
N SER A 168 25.34 -24.58 -25.21
CA SER A 168 25.08 -23.43 -24.30
C SER A 168 26.25 -22.42 -24.48
N PRO A 169 26.20 -21.10 -24.13
CA PRO A 169 25.67 -20.47 -22.88
C PRO A 169 24.91 -19.13 -23.16
N SER A 170 24.37 -18.29 -22.26
CA SER A 170 24.70 -17.89 -20.89
C SER A 170 23.51 -17.11 -20.29
N SER A 171 23.36 -17.13 -18.96
CA SER A 171 22.33 -16.44 -18.17
C SER A 171 22.37 -14.89 -18.26
N PRO A 172 21.22 -14.19 -18.15
CA PRO A 172 21.19 -12.81 -17.67
C PRO A 172 21.10 -12.78 -16.14
N LYS A 173 22.00 -12.00 -15.55
CA LYS A 173 22.23 -11.81 -14.11
C LYS A 173 21.03 -11.12 -13.44
N LEU A 174 20.71 -11.62 -12.25
CA LEU A 174 19.83 -10.98 -11.27
C LEU A 174 20.46 -9.63 -10.84
N CYS A 175 19.91 -8.51 -11.29
CA CYS A 175 20.26 -7.20 -10.73
C CYS A 175 19.68 -7.09 -9.32
N ARG A 176 20.50 -7.41 -8.33
CA ARG A 176 20.32 -7.08 -6.92
C ARG A 176 20.29 -5.56 -6.79
N VAL A 177 19.11 -4.95 -6.70
CA VAL A 177 19.00 -3.55 -6.31
C VAL A 177 19.31 -3.48 -4.83
N ASN A 178 20.40 -2.79 -4.51
CA ASN A 178 20.86 -2.55 -3.16
C ASN A 178 19.80 -1.77 -2.38
N SER A 179 19.36 -2.38 -1.28
CA SER A 179 18.63 -1.68 -0.22
C SER A 179 19.59 -0.68 0.42
N CYS A 180 19.38 0.61 0.18
CA CYS A 180 20.05 1.68 0.92
C CYS A 180 19.45 1.71 2.34
N LYS A 181 19.97 0.84 3.21
CA LYS A 181 19.97 1.05 4.66
C LYS A 181 21.12 2.01 5.00
N ASP A 182 20.91 2.75 6.08
CA ASP A 182 21.86 3.56 6.84
C ASP A 182 22.04 5.02 6.42
N SER A 183 21.15 5.87 6.96
CA SER A 183 21.55 7.11 7.63
C SER A 183 20.37 7.70 8.40
N LEU A 184 20.22 7.32 9.67
CA LEU A 184 19.66 8.18 10.72
C LEU A 184 20.21 7.69 12.07
N GLN A 185 21.39 8.20 12.43
CA GLN A 185 21.73 8.39 13.84
C GLN A 185 21.31 9.81 14.22
N ASP A 186 20.73 9.90 15.42
CA ASP A 186 20.53 11.08 16.25
C ASP A 186 19.93 12.34 15.64
N THR A 187 18.67 12.60 16.01
CA THR A 187 18.35 13.85 16.71
C THR A 187 17.28 13.58 17.77
N SER A 188 17.67 13.76 19.03
CA SER A 188 16.78 13.74 20.19
C SER A 188 15.83 14.94 20.10
N PHE A 189 14.52 14.70 20.09
CA PHE A 189 13.53 15.76 20.31
C PHE A 189 13.26 15.87 21.81
N ASN A 190 13.83 16.91 22.43
CA ASN A 190 13.41 17.38 23.75
C ASN A 190 11.99 17.94 23.65
N MET A 191 11.11 17.47 24.53
CA MET A 191 9.75 17.97 24.67
C MET A 191 9.66 18.68 26.03
N ASP A 192 9.90 19.98 26.03
CA ASP A 192 9.73 20.83 27.21
C ASP A 192 8.24 20.91 27.58
N HIS A 193 7.92 20.48 28.80
CA HIS A 193 6.67 20.76 29.49
C HIS A 193 6.87 22.01 30.34
N HIS A 194 6.20 23.12 30.03
CA HIS A 194 5.80 24.08 31.06
C HIS A 194 4.60 24.96 30.64
N ASN A 195 3.51 24.77 31.40
CA ASN A 195 2.58 25.76 31.96
C ASN A 195 1.91 26.86 31.10
N GLY A 196 0.59 26.96 31.27
CA GLY A 196 -0.08 28.26 31.31
C GLY A 196 -1.57 28.27 30.95
N PHE A 197 -2.44 27.79 31.84
CA PHE A 197 -3.87 28.10 31.80
C PHE A 197 -4.08 29.59 32.10
N GLY A 198 -4.70 30.33 31.18
CA GLY A 198 -5.15 31.71 31.37
C GLY A 198 -6.66 31.81 31.15
N ILE A 199 -7.40 31.94 32.24
CA ILE A 199 -8.85 32.21 32.29
C ILE A 199 -9.02 33.73 32.20
N SER A 200 -9.84 34.23 31.28
CA SER A 200 -10.23 35.64 31.23
C SER A 200 -11.74 35.77 31.22
N THR A 201 -12.33 35.97 32.40
CA THR A 201 -13.71 36.43 32.59
C THR A 201 -13.69 37.96 32.73
N TYR A 202 -14.32 38.68 31.82
CA TYR A 202 -14.64 40.10 32.00
C TYR A 202 -15.99 40.22 32.74
N VAL A 203 -15.97 40.98 33.84
CA VAL A 203 -17.14 41.37 34.63
C VAL A 203 -17.54 42.79 34.24
N ALA A 204 -18.84 43.01 34.07
CA ALA A 204 -19.45 44.30 33.84
C ALA A 204 -19.55 45.13 35.13
N SER A 205 -19.23 46.41 35.05
CA SER A 205 -19.90 47.55 35.71
C SER A 205 -19.33 48.85 35.14
#